data_AF-A0A9D4MZX0-F1
#
_entry.id   AF-A0A9D4MZX0-F1
#
_cell.length_a   1.000
_cell.length_b   1.000
_cell.length_c   1.000
_cell.angle_alpha   90.00
_cell.angle_beta   90.00
_cell.angle_gamma   90.00
#
_symmetry.space_group_name_H-M   'P 1'
#
loop_
_entity.id
_entity.type
_entity.pdbx_description
1 polymer ?
#
loop_
_entity_poly.entity_id
_entity_poly.type
_entity_poly.pdbx_seq_one_letter_code
_entity_poly.pdbx_strand_id
1 'polypeptide(L)'
;MNFGQTLSDTPEDVLLKAKEYLVQVIKPNSQCTTMDSLRYDLHHIGKAADIQCLPPTSHSIKDHILRCLYTTFLQVHCMDETQSSNIDPQMYGYTTDENGHIVPTRAYKSVPDKIAVTCACKECSTKRCLCRKAGVSCCKYCKCRSNCQGTVCKNPNNLLSVPVQIDK
;
A
#
# COMPACT_ATOMS: atom_id res chain seq x y z
N MET A 1 -20.43 -10.79 13.76
CA MET A 1 -18.98 -10.72 13.53
C MET A 1 -18.37 -10.19 14.83
N ASN A 2 -17.63 -11.02 15.58
CA ASN A 2 -17.18 -10.71 16.94
C ASN A 2 -15.80 -10.02 16.94
N PHE A 3 -15.62 -9.06 16.02
CA PHE A 3 -14.34 -8.39 15.82
C PHE A 3 -13.94 -7.58 17.06
N GLY A 4 -12.75 -7.82 17.60
CA GLY A 4 -12.23 -7.11 18.77
C GLY A 4 -12.90 -7.45 20.10
N GLN A 5 -13.81 -8.43 20.16
CA GLN A 5 -14.44 -8.85 21.44
C GLN A 5 -13.48 -9.69 22.32
N THR A 6 -12.54 -10.38 21.69
CA THR A 6 -11.48 -11.16 22.34
C THR A 6 -10.13 -10.86 21.69
N LEU A 7 -9.05 -10.82 22.47
CA LEU A 7 -7.69 -10.62 21.98
C LEU A 7 -6.99 -11.90 21.49
N SER A 8 -7.74 -12.94 21.15
CA SER A 8 -7.16 -14.14 20.51
C SER A 8 -6.33 -13.72 19.29
N ASP A 9 -5.20 -14.39 19.07
CA ASP A 9 -4.36 -14.23 17.88
C ASP A 9 -5.27 -14.01 16.68
N THR A 10 -5.25 -12.80 16.10
CA THR A 10 -6.02 -12.57 14.89
C THR A 10 -5.32 -13.37 13.82
N PRO A 11 -5.94 -14.47 13.34
CA PRO A 11 -5.25 -15.34 12.42
C PRO A 11 -4.80 -14.53 11.20
N GLU A 12 -3.59 -14.75 10.71
CA GLU A 12 -3.05 -13.94 9.61
C GLU A 12 -3.94 -14.05 8.36
N ASP A 13 -4.73 -15.12 8.19
CA ASP A 13 -5.74 -15.25 7.13
C ASP A 13 -6.91 -14.26 7.29
N VAL A 14 -7.33 -13.94 8.51
CA VAL A 14 -8.35 -12.92 8.79
C VAL A 14 -7.79 -11.53 8.49
N LEU A 15 -6.55 -11.25 8.90
CA LEU A 15 -5.88 -9.99 8.55
C LEU A 15 -5.72 -9.85 7.03
N LEU A 16 -5.37 -10.92 6.33
CA LEU A 16 -5.25 -10.92 4.87
C LEU A 16 -6.59 -10.61 4.20
N LYS A 17 -7.67 -11.32 4.56
CA LYS A 17 -9.02 -11.07 4.03
C LYS A 17 -9.50 -9.65 4.32
N ALA A 18 -9.21 -9.12 5.52
CA ALA A 18 -9.54 -7.74 5.87
C ALA A 18 -8.79 -6.73 4.99
N LYS A 19 -7.49 -6.94 4.74
CA LYS A 19 -6.70 -6.09 3.84
C LYS A 19 -7.25 -6.11 2.42
N GLU A 20 -7.55 -7.29 1.88
CA GLU A 20 -8.13 -7.45 0.54
C GLU A 20 -9.50 -6.77 0.42
N TYR A 21 -10.36 -6.94 1.43
CA TYR A 21 -11.65 -6.25 1.51
C TYR A 21 -11.47 -4.72 1.49
N LEU A 22 -10.55 -4.17 2.28
CA LEU A 22 -10.31 -2.74 2.35
C LEU A 22 -9.80 -2.16 1.02
N VAL A 23 -9.03 -2.94 0.24
CA VAL A 23 -8.64 -2.53 -1.13
C VAL A 23 -9.87 -2.31 -2.01
N GLN A 24 -10.87 -3.20 -1.93
CA GLN A 24 -12.12 -3.10 -2.69
C GLN A 24 -13.02 -1.98 -2.18
N VAL A 25 -12.99 -1.66 -0.88
CA VAL A 25 -13.71 -0.50 -0.31
C VAL A 25 -13.17 0.81 -0.87
N ILE A 26 -11.84 0.95 -0.96
CA ILE A 26 -11.21 2.18 -1.44
C ILE A 26 -11.38 2.34 -2.95
N LYS A 27 -11.17 1.25 -3.70
CA LYS A 27 -11.35 1.25 -5.15
C LYS A 27 -12.13 0.00 -5.57
N PRO A 28 -13.47 0.11 -5.70
CA PRO A 28 -14.30 -0.99 -6.16
C PRO A 28 -13.85 -1.50 -7.53
N ASN A 29 -13.90 -2.83 -7.73
CA ASN A 29 -13.48 -3.51 -8.96
C ASN A 29 -11.99 -3.32 -9.31
N SER A 30 -11.17 -2.96 -8.31
CA SER A 30 -9.72 -2.93 -8.49
C SER A 30 -9.18 -4.34 -8.68
N GLN A 31 -8.22 -4.50 -9.59
CA GLN A 31 -7.45 -5.74 -9.75
C GLN A 31 -6.27 -5.82 -8.77
N CYS A 32 -6.10 -4.81 -7.91
CA CYS A 32 -5.09 -4.81 -6.87
C CYS A 32 -5.49 -5.76 -5.73
N THR A 33 -4.54 -6.52 -5.22
CA THR A 33 -4.70 -7.37 -4.02
C THR A 33 -4.11 -6.73 -2.77
N THR A 34 -3.20 -5.77 -2.93
CA THR A 34 -2.49 -5.12 -1.82
C THR A 34 -2.68 -3.60 -1.86
N MET A 35 -2.61 -2.96 -0.68
CA MET A 35 -2.69 -1.50 -0.58
C MET A 35 -1.55 -0.82 -1.33
N ASP A 36 -0.34 -1.37 -1.29
CA ASP A 36 0.81 -0.83 -2.03
C ASP A 36 0.56 -0.82 -3.55
N SER A 37 0.04 -1.91 -4.11
CA SER A 37 -0.31 -1.96 -5.54
C SER A 37 -1.40 -0.94 -5.90
N LEU A 38 -2.39 -0.77 -5.02
CA LEU A 38 -3.44 0.22 -5.18
C LEU A 38 -2.90 1.66 -5.10
N ARG A 39 -1.99 1.94 -4.16
CA ARG A 39 -1.30 3.24 -4.03
C ARG A 39 -0.61 3.62 -5.33
N TYR A 40 0.13 2.69 -5.92
CA TYR A 40 0.84 2.95 -7.18
C TYR A 40 -0.11 3.17 -8.34
N ASP A 41 -1.17 2.37 -8.44
CA ASP A 41 -2.19 2.55 -9.48
C ASP A 41 -2.90 3.90 -9.34
N LEU A 42 -3.27 4.32 -8.13
CA LEU A 42 -3.93 5.61 -7.88
C LEU A 42 -2.99 6.80 -8.13
N HIS A 43 -1.72 6.69 -7.74
CA HIS A 43 -0.71 7.71 -8.01
C HIS A 43 -0.54 7.98 -9.51
N HIS A 44 -0.64 6.95 -10.36
CA HIS A 44 -0.38 7.06 -11.80
C HIS A 44 -1.62 7.21 -12.68
N ILE A 45 -2.74 6.59 -12.31
CA ILE A 45 -3.95 6.49 -13.16
C ILE A 45 -5.06 7.44 -12.65
N GLY A 46 -5.05 7.78 -11.36
CA GLY A 46 -6.00 8.74 -10.80
C GLY A 46 -5.72 10.14 -11.32
N LYS A 47 -6.77 10.95 -11.55
CA LYS A 47 -6.62 12.40 -11.73
C LYS A 47 -5.96 12.95 -10.47
N ALA A 48 -4.66 13.26 -10.55
CA ALA A 48 -3.86 13.94 -9.54
C ALA A 48 -4.38 13.72 -8.12
N ALA A 49 -4.38 12.46 -7.66
CA ALA A 49 -4.65 12.21 -6.25
C ALA A 49 -3.52 12.92 -5.50
N ASP A 50 -3.87 13.94 -4.72
CA ASP A 50 -2.96 14.50 -3.73
C ASP A 50 -2.33 13.34 -2.97
N ILE A 51 -1.06 13.46 -2.57
CA ILE A 51 -0.38 12.45 -1.77
C ILE A 51 -1.21 12.10 -0.53
N GLN A 52 -1.95 13.07 0.00
CA GLN A 52 -2.89 12.90 1.12
C GLN A 52 -4.11 12.02 0.80
N CYS A 53 -4.47 11.89 -0.49
CA CYS A 53 -5.57 11.05 -0.97
C CYS A 53 -5.11 9.62 -1.32
N LEU A 54 -3.81 9.31 -1.21
CA LEU A 54 -3.33 7.95 -1.43
C LEU A 54 -3.72 7.05 -0.25
N PRO A 55 -4.16 5.80 -0.50
CA PRO A 55 -4.50 4.87 0.57
C PRO A 55 -3.26 4.56 1.42
N PRO A 56 -3.40 4.12 2.69
CA PRO A 56 -2.25 3.76 3.53
C PRO A 56 -1.39 2.65 2.90
N THR A 57 -0.15 2.48 3.36
CA THR A 57 0.70 1.37 2.90
C THR A 57 0.18 0.02 3.41
N SER A 58 0.59 -1.08 2.77
CA SER A 58 0.25 -2.44 3.24
C SER A 58 0.72 -2.72 4.67
N HIS A 59 1.77 -2.04 5.12
CA HIS A 59 2.22 -2.11 6.50
C HIS A 59 1.30 -1.29 7.42
N SER A 60 1.08 -0.01 7.09
CA SER A 60 0.22 0.86 7.91
C SER A 60 -1.21 0.36 8.03
N ILE A 61 -1.77 -0.30 7.01
CA ILE A 61 -3.12 -0.87 7.09
C ILE A 61 -3.19 -2.04 8.09
N LYS A 62 -2.13 -2.86 8.20
CA LYS A 62 -2.05 -3.92 9.22
C LYS A 62 -2.14 -3.28 10.60
N ASP A 63 -1.31 -2.27 10.86
CA ASP A 63 -1.31 -1.58 12.15
C ASP A 63 -2.64 -0.87 12.42
N HIS A 64 -3.30 -0.31 11.41
CA HIS A 64 -4.64 0.27 11.58
C HIS A 64 -5.68 -0.78 12.01
N ILE A 65 -5.68 -1.96 11.39
CA ILE A 65 -6.59 -3.05 11.76
C ILE A 65 -6.32 -3.48 13.21
N LEU A 66 -5.04 -3.64 13.59
CA LEU A 66 -4.65 -3.99 14.95
C LEU A 66 -5.07 -2.93 15.97
N ARG A 67 -4.90 -1.64 15.67
CA ARG A 67 -5.37 -0.56 16.53
C ARG A 67 -6.90 -0.55 16.66
N CYS A 68 -7.63 -0.83 15.59
CA CYS A 68 -9.09 -0.97 15.67
C CYS A 68 -9.49 -2.13 16.58
N LEU A 69 -8.82 -3.28 16.48
CA LEU A 69 -9.04 -4.42 17.38
C LEU A 69 -8.81 -4.03 18.85
N TYR A 70 -7.68 -3.39 19.13
CA TYR A 70 -7.33 -2.93 20.47
C TYR A 70 -8.37 -1.95 21.05
N THR A 71 -8.73 -0.92 20.28
CA THR A 71 -9.72 0.07 20.71
C THR A 71 -11.09 -0.57 20.94
N THR A 72 -11.53 -1.46 20.05
CA THR A 72 -12.80 -2.18 20.24
C THR A 72 -12.76 -3.06 21.48
N PHE A 73 -11.67 -3.76 21.74
CA PHE A 73 -11.53 -4.58 22.94
C PHE A 73 -11.63 -3.73 24.21
N LEU A 74 -10.87 -2.64 24.29
CA LEU A 74 -10.93 -1.73 25.44
C LEU A 74 -12.34 -1.16 25.66
N GLN A 75 -13.05 -0.83 24.58
CA GLN A 75 -14.41 -0.30 24.67
C GLN A 75 -15.41 -1.35 25.17
N VAL A 76 -15.29 -2.60 24.70
CA VAL A 76 -16.16 -3.71 25.12
C VAL A 76 -15.92 -4.07 26.59
N HIS A 77 -14.66 -4.04 27.04
CA HIS A 77 -14.25 -4.41 28.39
C HIS A 77 -14.00 -3.21 29.30
N CYS A 78 -14.60 -2.05 28.99
CA CYS A 78 -14.32 -0.80 29.71
C CYS A 78 -14.71 -0.81 31.19
N MET A 79 -15.62 -1.71 31.58
CA MET A 79 -16.06 -1.92 32.96
C MET A 79 -15.24 -3.00 33.70
N ASP A 80 -14.35 -3.71 33.01
CA ASP A 80 -13.48 -4.74 33.57
C ASP A 80 -12.03 -4.21 33.58
N GLU A 81 -11.66 -3.60 34.71
CA GLU A 81 -10.32 -3.04 34.91
C GLU A 81 -9.22 -4.11 34.77
N THR A 82 -9.51 -5.37 35.09
CA THR A 82 -8.52 -6.45 35.03
C THR A 82 -8.18 -6.85 33.60
N GLN A 83 -9.15 -6.78 32.69
CA GLN A 83 -8.94 -7.08 31.27
C GLN A 83 -8.31 -5.90 30.53
N SER A 84 -8.74 -4.69 30.84
CA SER A 84 -8.27 -3.47 30.15
C SER A 84 -6.85 -3.06 30.52
N SER A 85 -6.38 -3.36 31.75
CA SER A 85 -5.03 -2.97 32.20
C SER A 85 -3.91 -3.90 31.74
N ASN A 86 -4.21 -5.10 31.25
CA ASN A 86 -3.22 -6.15 30.96
C ASN A 86 -2.79 -6.22 29.49
N ILE A 87 -3.20 -5.28 28.66
CA ILE A 87 -2.97 -5.32 27.22
C ILE A 87 -1.85 -4.36 26.86
N ASP A 88 -0.78 -4.89 26.27
CA ASP A 88 0.30 -4.07 25.74
C ASP A 88 -0.12 -3.44 24.40
N PRO A 89 -0.28 -2.09 24.30
CA PRO A 89 -0.62 -1.43 23.06
C PRO A 89 0.45 -1.63 21.97
N GLN A 90 1.70 -1.95 22.31
CA GLN A 90 2.76 -2.17 21.32
C GLN A 90 2.50 -3.40 20.44
N MET A 91 1.74 -4.36 20.94
CA MET A 91 1.28 -5.53 20.17
C MET A 91 0.20 -5.17 19.13
N TYR A 92 -0.37 -3.96 19.21
CA TYR A 92 -1.52 -3.55 18.42
C TYR A 92 -1.26 -2.31 17.56
N GLY A 93 -0.02 -2.15 17.07
CA GLY A 93 0.31 -1.08 16.12
C GLY A 93 0.58 0.28 16.79
N TYR A 94 0.96 0.28 18.07
CA TYR A 94 1.54 1.44 18.74
C TYR A 94 3.04 1.23 19.00
N THR A 95 3.74 2.31 19.27
CA THR A 95 5.14 2.33 19.70
C THR A 95 5.34 3.43 20.72
N THR A 96 6.50 3.47 21.37
CA THR A 96 6.85 4.52 22.34
C THR A 96 7.77 5.54 21.66
N ASP A 97 7.43 6.82 21.75
CA ASP A 97 8.27 7.90 21.22
C ASP A 97 9.46 8.23 22.16
N GLU A 98 10.32 9.15 21.73
CA GLU A 98 11.51 9.58 22.50
C GLU A 98 11.17 10.19 23.86
N ASN A 99 9.93 10.64 24.06
CA ASN A 99 9.44 11.24 25.30
C ASN A 99 8.69 10.24 26.19
N GLY A 100 8.60 8.97 25.79
CA GLY A 100 7.87 7.95 26.54
C GLY A 100 6.36 7.89 26.24
N HIS A 101 5.86 8.61 25.24
CA HIS A 101 4.44 8.57 24.88
C HIS A 101 4.13 7.40 23.96
N ILE A 102 2.97 6.79 24.16
CA ILE A 102 2.43 5.78 23.25
C ILE A 102 1.84 6.48 22.03
N VAL A 103 2.42 6.23 20.85
CA VAL A 103 2.02 6.83 19.58
C VAL A 103 1.74 5.76 18.52
N PRO A 104 0.85 6.01 17.54
CA PRO A 104 0.62 5.06 16.45
C PRO A 104 1.91 4.80 15.66
N THR A 105 2.20 3.52 15.39
CA THR A 105 3.31 3.13 14.51
C THR A 105 3.12 3.73 13.12
N ARG A 106 4.18 4.36 12.61
CA ARG A 106 4.21 4.97 11.28
C ARG A 106 5.12 4.15 10.38
N ALA A 107 4.66 3.86 9.17
CA ALA A 107 5.45 3.20 8.15
C ALA A 107 5.46 4.04 6.88
N TYR A 108 6.67 4.36 6.43
CA TYR A 108 6.90 5.13 5.22
C TYR A 108 7.39 4.20 4.12
N LYS A 109 6.70 4.20 2.98
CA LYS A 109 7.11 3.44 1.80
C LYS A 109 7.08 4.35 0.58
N SER A 110 8.27 4.59 0.03
CA SER A 110 8.44 5.33 -1.22
C SER A 110 7.93 4.52 -2.40
N VAL A 111 7.55 5.21 -3.47
CA VAL A 111 7.25 4.57 -4.75
C VAL A 111 8.52 3.90 -5.28
N PRO A 112 8.52 2.61 -5.64
CA PRO A 112 9.69 1.93 -6.17
C PRO A 112 10.23 2.62 -7.43
N ASP A 113 11.55 2.75 -7.53
CA ASP A 113 12.23 3.48 -8.61
C ASP A 113 11.79 3.04 -10.02
N LYS A 114 11.56 1.73 -10.19
CA LYS A 114 11.12 1.11 -11.44
C LYS A 114 9.78 1.65 -11.96
N ILE A 115 8.95 2.21 -11.07
CA ILE A 115 7.65 2.78 -11.41
C ILE A 115 7.52 4.25 -11.02
N ALA A 116 8.49 4.84 -10.33
CA ALA A 116 8.49 6.24 -9.95
C ALA A 116 8.63 7.18 -11.17
N VAL A 117 9.36 6.76 -12.20
CA VAL A 117 9.56 7.55 -13.43
C VAL A 117 8.68 7.01 -14.55
N THR A 118 7.73 7.81 -14.99
CA THR A 118 6.90 7.51 -16.17
C THR A 118 7.17 8.48 -17.31
N CYS A 119 6.91 8.05 -18.54
CA CYS A 119 7.07 8.89 -19.72
C CYS A 119 5.75 9.04 -20.49
N ALA A 120 5.56 10.20 -21.10
CA ALA A 120 4.44 10.48 -22.01
C ALA A 120 4.82 10.25 -23.50
N CYS A 121 5.92 9.56 -23.76
CA CYS A 121 6.46 9.37 -25.11
C CYS A 121 5.55 8.47 -25.96
N LYS A 122 5.55 8.70 -27.28
CA LYS A 122 5.04 7.74 -28.28
C LYS A 122 6.11 6.72 -28.66
N GLU A 123 7.32 7.21 -28.95
CA GLU A 123 8.52 6.38 -29.19
C GLU A 123 9.64 6.76 -28.21
N CYS A 124 10.28 5.77 -27.61
CA CYS A 124 11.32 5.96 -26.59
C CYS A 124 12.76 5.85 -27.15
N SER A 125 12.95 6.20 -28.43
CA SER A 125 14.20 6.04 -29.19
C SER A 125 15.28 7.08 -28.91
N THR A 126 14.99 8.12 -28.12
CA THR A 126 15.92 9.22 -27.84
C THR A 126 16.02 9.53 -26.34
N LYS A 127 17.03 10.30 -25.93
CA LYS A 127 17.22 10.78 -24.54
C LYS A 127 16.12 11.76 -24.06
N ARG A 128 15.13 12.09 -24.91
CA ARG A 128 13.92 12.84 -24.53
C ARG A 128 12.96 12.01 -23.68
N CYS A 129 13.05 10.68 -23.74
CA CYS A 129 12.30 9.80 -22.85
C CYS A 129 12.85 9.91 -21.43
N LEU A 130 12.01 10.30 -20.47
CA LEU A 130 12.37 10.43 -19.05
C LEU A 130 12.89 9.11 -18.48
N CYS A 131 12.21 8.00 -18.76
CA CYS A 131 12.63 6.67 -18.30
C CYS A 131 14.02 6.31 -18.84
N ARG A 132 14.28 6.56 -20.14
CA ARG A 132 15.61 6.32 -20.73
C ARG A 132 16.67 7.23 -20.12
N LYS A 133 16.38 8.51 -19.94
CA LYS A 133 17.29 9.48 -19.32
C LYS A 133 17.64 9.08 -17.89
N ALA A 134 16.67 8.54 -17.16
CA ALA A 134 16.84 8.01 -15.81
C ALA A 134 17.47 6.60 -15.76
N GLY A 135 17.80 6.00 -16.91
CA GLY A 135 18.40 4.66 -16.93
C GLY A 135 17.43 3.51 -16.61
N VAL A 136 16.11 3.76 -16.56
CA VAL A 136 15.09 2.75 -16.22
C VAL A 136 14.28 2.30 -17.43
N SER A 137 13.65 1.14 -17.31
CA SER A 137 12.71 0.61 -18.31
C SER A 137 11.37 1.35 -18.26
N CYS A 138 10.66 1.44 -19.39
CA CYS A 138 9.30 2.00 -19.39
C CYS A 138 8.32 0.97 -18.79
N CYS A 139 7.64 1.34 -17.70
CA CYS A 139 6.67 0.51 -17.00
C CYS A 139 5.24 0.61 -17.58
N LYS A 140 4.29 -0.17 -17.04
CA LYS A 140 2.88 -0.21 -17.49
C LYS A 140 2.16 1.14 -17.44
N TYR A 141 2.62 2.07 -16.61
CA TYR A 141 2.05 3.42 -16.48
C TYR A 141 2.58 4.42 -17.53
N CYS A 142 3.59 4.04 -18.32
CA CYS A 142 4.10 4.90 -19.39
C CYS A 142 3.13 4.95 -20.57
N LYS A 143 2.98 6.14 -21.19
CA LYS A 143 2.11 6.31 -22.37
C LYS A 143 2.52 5.44 -23.56
N CYS A 144 3.82 5.19 -23.72
CA CYS A 144 4.34 4.28 -24.74
C CYS A 144 4.00 2.80 -24.49
N ARG A 145 3.41 2.47 -23.33
CA ARG A 145 2.96 1.12 -22.95
C ARG A 145 1.44 1.01 -22.79
N SER A 146 0.73 2.13 -22.62
CA SER A 146 -0.72 2.13 -22.39
C SER A 146 -1.56 1.93 -23.66
N ASN A 147 -1.00 2.19 -24.85
CA ASN A 147 -1.66 1.93 -26.14
C ASN A 147 -0.90 0.86 -26.92
N CYS A 148 -1.27 -0.41 -26.75
CA CYS A 148 -0.76 -1.54 -27.55
C CYS A 148 -1.21 -1.52 -29.03
N GLN A 149 -1.47 -0.34 -29.62
CA GLN A 149 -1.78 -0.18 -31.04
C GLN A 149 -0.49 -0.08 -31.86
N GLY A 150 0.35 -1.11 -31.81
CA GLY A 150 1.43 -1.34 -32.78
C GLY A 150 2.73 -0.54 -32.65
N THR A 151 2.90 0.33 -31.64
CA THR A 151 4.17 1.03 -31.42
C THR A 151 5.02 0.32 -30.37
N VAL A 152 6.10 -0.32 -30.80
CA VAL A 152 7.07 -0.97 -29.91
C VAL A 152 7.88 0.09 -29.17
N CYS A 153 7.91 0.02 -27.84
CA CYS A 153 8.76 0.89 -27.03
C CYS A 153 10.25 0.68 -27.38
N LYS A 154 10.88 1.70 -27.96
CA LYS A 154 12.30 1.72 -28.35
C LYS A 154 13.26 2.13 -27.21
N ASN A 155 12.86 2.00 -25.94
CA ASN A 155 13.76 2.27 -24.82
C ASN A 155 14.80 1.13 -24.75
N PRO A 156 16.11 1.41 -24.85
CA PRO A 156 17.16 0.38 -24.83
C PRO A 156 17.32 -0.28 -23.46
N ASN A 157 16.82 0.31 -22.38
CA ASN A 157 16.83 -0.29 -21.03
C ASN A 157 15.80 -1.43 -20.90
N ASN A 158 15.48 -2.11 -22.00
CA ASN A 158 14.55 -3.23 -22.06
C ASN A 158 15.20 -4.47 -21.42
N LEU A 159 14.99 -4.63 -20.12
CA LEU A 159 14.89 -5.95 -19.52
C LEU A 159 13.50 -6.10 -18.91
N LEU A 160 12.75 -7.00 -19.55
CA LEU A 160 11.59 -7.74 -19.11
C LEU A 160 10.58 -6.94 -18.27
N SER A 161 9.37 -6.87 -18.80
CA SER A 161 8.16 -6.98 -18.00
C SER A 161 8.23 -8.26 -17.16
N VAL A 162 9.09 -8.29 -16.13
CA VAL A 162 8.90 -9.18 -15.00
C VAL A 162 7.60 -8.65 -14.41
N PRO A 163 6.52 -9.45 -14.36
CA PRO A 163 5.39 -9.07 -13.53
C PRO A 163 6.02 -8.72 -12.19
N VAL A 164 5.83 -7.50 -11.72
CA VAL A 164 6.30 -7.13 -10.38
C VAL A 164 5.68 -8.20 -9.50
N GLN A 165 6.50 -9.16 -9.04
CA GLN A 165 6.12 -10.05 -7.97
C GLN A 165 6.11 -9.11 -6.78
N ILE A 166 4.94 -8.49 -6.60
CA ILE A 166 4.57 -7.85 -5.37
C ILE A 166 4.40 -9.04 -4.45
N ASP A 167 5.31 -9.15 -3.48
CA ASP A 167 5.46 -10.28 -2.59
C ASP A 167 4.09 -10.82 -2.15
N LYS A 168 3.92 -12.14 -2.31
CA LYS A 168 2.78 -12.89 -1.79
C LYS A 168 2.73 -12.79 -0.26
#